data_AF-A0A1L0CCT2-F1
#
_entry.id   AF-A0A1L0CCT2-F1
#
_cell.length_a   1.000
_cell.length_b   1.000
_cell.length_c   1.000
_cell.angle_alpha   90.00
_cell.angle_beta   90.00
_cell.angle_gamma   90.00
#
_symmetry.space_group_name_H-M   'P 1'
#
loop_
_entity.id
_entity.type
_entity.pdbx_description
1 polymer ?
#
loop_
_entity_poly.entity_id
_entity_poly.type
_entity_poly.pdbx_seq_one_letter_code
_entity_poly.pdbx_strand_id
1 'polypeptide(L)' 'MKKIIAATIVVLLGVSSMSAMACPKGEHPYGGSGPHHKGGYCA' A
#
# COMPACT_ATOMS: atom_id res chain seq x y z
N MET A 1 -5.41 0.02 -31.14
CA MET A 1 -4.58 0.85 -30.24
C MET A 1 -5.27 1.22 -28.93
N LYS A 2 -6.50 1.77 -28.92
CA LYS A 2 -7.24 2.14 -27.69
C LYS A 2 -7.37 1.01 -26.64
N LYS A 3 -7.60 -0.23 -27.07
CA LYS A 3 -7.72 -1.41 -26.18
C LYS A 3 -6.42 -1.78 -25.47
N ILE A 4 -5.28 -1.58 -26.14
CA ILE A 4 -3.96 -1.86 -25.56
C ILE A 4 -3.66 -0.83 -24.48
N ILE A 5 -3.88 0.46 -24.76
CA ILE A 5 -3.71 1.55 -23.80
C ILE A 5 -4.56 1.32 -22.54
N ALA A 6 -5.82 0.89 -22.70
CA ALA A 6 -6.69 0.58 -21.58
C ALA A 6 -6.15 -0.58 -20.73
N ALA A 7 -5.63 -1.64 -21.36
CA ALA A 7 -5.04 -2.77 -20.65
C ALA A 7 -3.79 -2.36 -19.85
N THR A 8 -2.92 -1.51 -20.42
CA THR A 8 -1.71 -1.04 -19.72
C THR A 8 -2.04 -0.24 -18.47
N ILE A 9 -3.07 0.62 -18.54
CA ILE A 9 -3.52 1.43 -17.40
C ILE A 9 -4.05 0.55 -16.26
N VAL A 10 -4.83 -0.48 -16.57
CA VAL A 10 -5.36 -1.42 -15.56
C VAL A 10 -4.23 -2.19 -14.88
N VAL A 11 -3.23 -2.63 -15.63
CA VAL A 11 -2.05 -3.32 -15.07
C VAL A 11 -1.26 -2.39 -14.16
N LEU A 12 -1.00 -1.15 -14.58
CA LEU A 12 -0.28 -0.16 -13.78
C LEU A 12 -0.97 0.17 -12.46
N LEU A 13 -2.29 0.35 -12.46
CA LEU A 13 -3.07 0.65 -11.26
C LEU A 13 -3.27 -0.58 -10.35
N GLY A 14 -3.21 -1.80 -10.90
CA GLY A 14 -3.35 -3.03 -10.12
C GLY A 14 -2.12 -3.33 -9.23
N VAL A 15 -0.92 -3.01 -9.69
CA VAL A 15 0.33 -3.30 -8.97
C VAL A 15 0.55 -2.33 -7.78
N SER A 16 -0.01 -1.11 -7.84
CA SER A 16 0.14 -0.12 -6.76
C SER A 16 -0.64 -0.42 -5.48
N SER A 17 -1.56 -1.39 -5.50
CA SER A 17 -2.42 -1.72 -4.34
C SER A 17 -1.78 -2.69 -3.34
N MET A 18 -0.59 -3.22 -3.62
CA MET A 18 0.10 -4.19 -2.74
C MET A 18 0.88 -3.56 -1.59
N SER A 19 0.92 -2.24 -1.45
CA SER A 19 1.62 -1.56 -0.35
C SER A 19 0.71 -1.30 0.85
N ALA A 20 -0.02 -2.32 1.31
CA ALA A 20 -0.51 -2.37 2.68
C ALA A 20 0.40 -3.32 3.45
N MET A 21 1.55 -2.81 3.90
CA MET A 21 2.52 -3.54 4.71
C MET A 21 1.87 -3.88 6.06
N ALA A 22 1.21 -5.03 6.15
CA ALA A 22 0.95 -5.64 7.45
C ALA A 22 2.31 -5.95 8.10
N CYS A 23 2.41 -5.77 9.41
CA CYS A 23 3.65 -6.10 10.10
C CYS A 23 4.02 -7.58 9.89
N PRO A 24 5.31 -7.90 9.72
CA PRO A 24 5.82 -9.26 9.75
C PRO A 24 5.18 -10.10 10.84
N LYS A 25 5.07 -11.42 10.60
CA LYS A 25 4.50 -12.33 11.60
C LYS A 25 5.30 -12.23 12.91
N GLY A 26 4.61 -11.88 13.99
CA GLY A 26 5.19 -11.73 15.33
C GLY A 26 5.43 -10.28 15.76
N GLU A 27 5.30 -9.31 14.85
CA GLU A 27 5.42 -7.87 15.15
C GLU A 27 4.04 -7.21 15.24
N HIS A 28 3.93 -6.13 16.02
CA HIS A 28 2.72 -5.30 16.11
C HIS A 28 2.98 -3.89 15.56
N PRO A 29 1.95 -3.24 14.97
CA PRO A 29 2.04 -1.85 14.57
C PRO A 29 2.02 -0.94 15.81
N TYR A 30 3.02 -0.05 15.90
CA TYR A 30 3.11 0.99 16.91
C TYR A 30 2.99 2.38 16.26
N GLY A 31 2.17 3.24 16.86
CA GLY A 31 1.96 4.61 16.38
C GLY A 31 1.03 4.72 15.16
N GLY A 32 1.18 5.81 14.39
CA GLY A 32 0.46 6.01 13.12
C GLY A 32 -1.05 6.34 13.17
N SER A 33 -1.69 6.42 14.34
CA SER A 33 -3.15 6.59 14.47
C SER A 33 -3.56 7.85 15.26
N GLY A 34 -4.23 8.82 14.61
CA GLY A 34 -4.77 10.07 15.19
C GLY A 34 -4.47 11.34 14.35
N PRO A 35 -4.69 12.57 14.86
CA PRO A 35 -4.63 13.80 14.04
C PRO A 35 -3.23 14.38 13.74
N HIS A 36 -2.15 13.94 14.41
CA HIS A 36 -0.79 14.53 14.27
C HIS A 36 0.34 13.50 14.06
N HIS A 37 0.08 12.38 13.38
CA HIS A 37 1.02 11.25 13.36
C HIS A 37 2.01 11.37 12.21
N LYS A 38 3.32 11.39 12.53
CA LYS A 38 4.34 10.85 11.62
C LYS A 38 4.17 9.32 11.65
N GLY A 39 4.23 8.65 10.50
CA GLY A 39 3.79 7.26 10.29
C GLY A 39 4.22 6.23 11.36
N GLY A 40 3.49 5.11 11.41
CA GLY A 40 3.76 4.01 12.34
C GLY A 40 4.93 3.11 11.92
N TYR A 41 5.38 2.26 12.83
CA TYR A 41 6.42 1.24 12.61
C TYR A 41 5.98 -0.12 13.18
N CYS A 42 6.66 -1.20 12.77
CA CYS A 42 6.45 -2.55 13.30
C CYS A 42 7.59 -2.88 14.26
N ALA A 43 7.27 -3.47 15.42
CA ALA A 43 8.23 -3.97 16.41
C ALA A 43 7.64 -5.15 17.22
#